data_AF-A0A7Y5RXG9-F1
#
_entry.id   AF-A0A7Y5RXG9-F1
#
_cell.length_a   1.000
_cell.length_b   1.000
_cell.length_c   1.000
_cell.angle_alpha   90.00
_cell.angle_beta   90.00
_cell.angle_gamma   90.00
#
_symmetry.space_group_name_H-M   'P 1'
#
loop_
_entity.id
_entity.type
_entity.pdbx_description
1 polymer ?
#
loop_
_entity_poly.entity_id
_entity_poly.type
_entity_poly.pdbx_seq_one_letter_code
_entity_poly.pdbx_strand_id
1 'polypeptide(L)'
;MASHDLKRILANWSYQPGQITVRQITGDDGKPKIQMRLDLGILQMETEGRPDGQRPFNCESLLEYHRNRLKEYARVNGTDLGFELTSDECQSLREEAVMFYHRYLSLFVLEDFRGVERDTGRNLEVLDLCRDYAAEEDDAEALEPYRCYLIMMNTRAKAHQAIRREAFKTALAYVDAGLSEIESYLAEREGDDEDDEESIEDSSEAAILRALRAEIAQRVPEDPVSALQARLEAAIVAERYEEAAEIRDRLQKLRSRKRRRRTGDAGGKA
;
A
#
# COMPACT_ATOMS: atom_id res chain seq x y z
N MET A 1 14.70 -33.48 -21.17
CA MET A 1 13.41 -32.75 -21.07
C MET A 1 12.96 -32.84 -19.63
N ALA A 2 12.60 -31.71 -19.02
CA ALA A 2 11.92 -31.73 -17.73
C ALA A 2 10.56 -32.43 -17.88
N SER A 3 10.15 -33.20 -16.88
CA SER A 3 8.82 -33.81 -16.86
C SER A 3 7.76 -32.70 -16.73
N HIS A 4 6.71 -32.75 -17.55
CA HIS A 4 5.54 -31.87 -17.41
C HIS A 4 4.60 -32.32 -16.28
N ASP A 5 4.85 -33.50 -15.70
CA ASP A 5 4.07 -34.00 -14.56
C ASP A 5 4.44 -33.26 -13.28
N LEU A 6 3.51 -32.42 -12.81
CA LEU A 6 3.64 -31.64 -11.58
C LEU A 6 3.58 -32.48 -10.31
N LYS A 7 3.18 -33.77 -10.36
CA LYS A 7 2.97 -34.64 -9.19
C LYS A 7 4.15 -34.61 -8.22
N ARG A 8 5.39 -34.63 -8.72
CA ARG A 8 6.59 -34.61 -7.85
C ARG A 8 6.76 -33.28 -7.11
N ILE A 9 6.41 -32.17 -7.76
CA ILE A 9 6.49 -30.84 -7.16
C ILE A 9 5.37 -30.67 -6.12
N LEU A 10 4.15 -31.12 -6.46
CA LEU A 10 2.98 -31.00 -5.58
C LEU A 10 3.04 -31.95 -4.37
N ALA A 11 3.56 -33.17 -4.52
CA ALA A 11 3.66 -34.13 -3.42
C ALA A 11 4.53 -33.65 -2.26
N ASN A 12 5.51 -32.79 -2.55
CA ASN A 12 6.42 -32.22 -1.56
C ASN A 12 5.89 -30.91 -0.95
N TRP A 13 4.70 -30.44 -1.35
CA TRP A 13 4.13 -29.21 -0.85
C TRP A 13 2.60 -29.29 -0.77
N SER A 14 2.12 -29.73 0.40
CA SER A 14 0.69 -29.91 0.67
C SER A 14 -0.07 -28.58 0.59
N TYR A 15 -1.24 -28.63 -0.05
CA TYR A 15 -2.18 -27.53 -0.03
C TYR A 15 -2.87 -27.45 1.34
N GLN A 16 -3.07 -26.25 1.87
CA GLN A 16 -3.78 -26.00 3.12
C GLN A 16 -5.02 -25.14 2.83
N PRO A 17 -6.22 -25.73 2.85
CA PRO A 17 -7.46 -24.98 2.62
C PRO A 17 -7.59 -23.81 3.60
N GLY A 18 -7.96 -22.64 3.08
CA GLY A 18 -8.14 -21.42 3.87
C GLY A 18 -6.85 -20.72 4.30
N GLN A 19 -5.67 -21.21 3.89
CA GLN A 19 -4.39 -20.57 4.16
C GLN A 19 -3.59 -20.29 2.90
N ILE A 20 -3.15 -19.06 2.75
CA ILE A 20 -2.25 -18.66 1.67
C ILE A 20 -0.88 -19.26 1.96
N THR A 21 -0.51 -20.30 1.21
CA THR A 21 0.77 -20.98 1.38
C THR A 21 1.73 -20.53 0.30
N VAL A 22 2.82 -19.86 0.71
CA VAL A 22 3.79 -19.26 -0.21
C VAL A 22 5.22 -19.55 0.23
N ARG A 23 6.15 -19.53 -0.73
CA ARG A 23 7.58 -19.67 -0.47
C ARG A 23 8.41 -18.95 -1.52
N GLN A 24 9.65 -18.65 -1.17
CA GLN A 24 10.66 -18.21 -2.12
C GLN A 24 11.57 -19.39 -2.49
N ILE A 25 11.90 -19.51 -3.78
CA ILE A 25 12.85 -20.51 -4.29
C ILE A 25 13.92 -19.83 -5.16
N THR A 26 15.00 -20.54 -5.44
CA THR A 26 15.95 -20.16 -6.51
C THR A 26 15.52 -20.85 -7.79
N GLY A 27 15.27 -20.08 -8.86
CA GLY A 27 14.94 -20.62 -10.18
C GLY A 27 16.16 -21.20 -10.90
N ASP A 28 15.92 -21.87 -12.01
CA ASP A 28 16.99 -22.43 -12.86
C ASP A 28 17.90 -21.35 -13.47
N ASP A 29 17.44 -20.11 -13.52
CA ASP A 29 18.20 -18.92 -13.91
C ASP A 29 19.04 -18.33 -12.77
N GLY A 30 19.05 -18.96 -11.59
CA GLY A 30 19.77 -18.51 -10.40
C GLY A 30 19.11 -17.33 -9.68
N LYS A 31 17.94 -16.86 -10.15
CA LYS A 31 17.24 -15.71 -9.57
C LYS A 31 16.15 -16.17 -8.58
N PRO A 32 15.79 -15.33 -7.60
CA PRO A 32 14.70 -15.65 -6.69
C PRO A 32 13.35 -15.63 -7.41
N LYS A 33 12.52 -16.65 -7.16
CA LYS A 33 11.12 -16.75 -7.62
C LYS A 33 10.21 -16.90 -6.41
N ILE A 34 8.97 -16.44 -6.56
CA ILE A 34 7.91 -16.64 -5.59
C ILE A 34 7.06 -17.81 -6.08
N GLN A 35 6.71 -18.73 -5.19
CA GLN A 35 5.72 -19.75 -5.45
C GLN A 35 4.54 -19.60 -4.50
N MET A 36 3.33 -19.73 -5.04
CA MET A 36 2.08 -19.77 -4.30
C MET A 36 1.36 -21.09 -4.57
N ARG A 37 0.98 -21.80 -3.51
CA ARG A 37 0.26 -23.07 -3.62
C ARG A 37 -1.25 -22.80 -3.80
N LEU A 38 -1.81 -23.38 -4.86
CA LEU A 38 -3.25 -23.46 -5.11
C LEU A 38 -3.77 -24.85 -4.80
N ASP A 39 -5.08 -25.07 -4.88
CA ASP A 39 -5.72 -26.39 -4.67
C ASP A 39 -5.08 -27.46 -5.58
N LEU A 40 -5.15 -27.23 -6.89
CA LEU A 40 -4.72 -28.17 -7.93
C LEU A 40 -3.40 -27.78 -8.61
N GLY A 41 -2.73 -26.72 -8.14
CA GLY A 41 -1.53 -26.22 -8.82
C GLY A 41 -0.62 -25.34 -7.99
N ILE A 42 0.36 -24.76 -8.66
CA ILE A 42 1.30 -23.79 -8.10
C ILE A 42 1.39 -22.64 -9.10
N LEU A 43 1.31 -21.40 -8.62
CA LEU A 43 1.78 -20.25 -9.37
C LEU A 43 3.26 -20.05 -9.05
N GLN A 44 4.07 -19.85 -10.09
CA GLN A 44 5.45 -19.38 -9.94
C GLN A 44 5.55 -18.02 -10.60
N MET A 45 6.10 -17.05 -9.87
CA MET A 45 6.13 -15.65 -10.28
C MET A 45 7.53 -15.05 -10.12
N GLU A 46 7.87 -14.13 -11.01
CA GLU A 46 9.02 -13.25 -10.87
C GLU A 46 8.85 -12.31 -9.67
N THR A 47 9.96 -12.04 -8.96
CA THR A 47 9.99 -11.12 -7.81
C THR A 47 9.91 -9.65 -8.23
N GLU A 48 10.35 -9.34 -9.45
CA GLU A 48 10.39 -8.00 -10.05
C GLU A 48 9.82 -8.03 -11.47
N GLY A 49 9.47 -6.87 -12.02
CA GLY A 49 8.82 -6.75 -13.34
C GLY A 49 7.42 -7.38 -13.37
N ARG A 50 6.97 -7.84 -14.54
CA ARG A 50 5.70 -8.57 -14.68
C ARG A 50 5.78 -9.96 -14.04
N PRO A 51 4.79 -10.41 -13.25
CA PRO A 51 4.86 -11.67 -12.51
C PRO A 51 5.12 -12.93 -13.35
N ASP A 52 4.66 -12.97 -14.60
CA ASP A 52 4.89 -14.10 -15.53
C ASP A 52 6.25 -14.02 -16.27
N GLY A 53 7.04 -12.97 -16.04
CA GLY A 53 8.33 -12.72 -16.67
C GLY A 53 8.26 -12.27 -18.14
N GLN A 54 7.06 -12.05 -18.68
CA GLN A 54 6.88 -11.58 -20.06
C GLN A 54 7.12 -10.07 -20.17
N ARG A 55 7.38 -9.60 -21.39
CA ARG A 55 7.57 -8.18 -21.72
C ARG A 55 6.67 -7.78 -22.90
N PRO A 56 5.37 -7.51 -22.66
CA PRO A 56 4.42 -7.20 -23.73
C PRO A 56 4.85 -5.93 -24.45
N PHE A 57 4.88 -5.97 -25.79
CA PHE A 57 5.32 -4.84 -26.63
C PHE A 57 6.69 -4.27 -26.23
N ASN A 58 7.62 -5.12 -25.76
CA ASN A 58 8.93 -4.75 -25.21
C ASN A 58 8.90 -3.84 -23.96
N CYS A 59 7.74 -3.62 -23.36
CA CYS A 59 7.57 -2.91 -22.10
C CYS A 59 7.66 -3.90 -20.92
N GLU A 60 7.88 -3.40 -19.71
CA GLU A 60 7.85 -4.24 -18.50
C GLU A 60 6.44 -4.78 -18.23
N SER A 61 5.39 -3.99 -18.50
CA SER A 61 3.99 -4.34 -18.25
C SER A 61 3.06 -3.70 -19.30
N LEU A 62 1.80 -4.15 -19.36
CA LEU A 62 0.78 -3.48 -20.18
C LEU A 62 0.51 -2.07 -19.68
N LEU A 63 0.51 -1.84 -18.36
CA LEU A 63 0.39 -0.49 -17.80
C LEU A 63 1.46 0.45 -18.36
N GLU A 64 2.72 0.01 -18.40
CA GLU A 64 3.81 0.83 -18.97
C GLU A 64 3.58 1.08 -20.47
N TYR A 65 3.19 0.05 -21.23
CA TYR A 65 2.88 0.19 -22.65
C TYR A 65 1.80 1.23 -22.92
N HIS A 66 0.66 1.16 -22.23
CA HIS A 66 -0.45 2.11 -22.42
C HIS A 66 -0.10 3.52 -21.95
N ARG A 67 0.69 3.67 -20.89
CA ARG A 67 1.21 4.98 -20.48
C ARG A 67 2.14 5.61 -21.51
N ASN A 68 2.98 4.80 -22.15
CA ASN A 68 3.84 5.28 -23.23
C ASN A 68 3.00 5.72 -24.43
N ARG A 69 1.94 4.98 -24.77
CA ARG A 69 0.97 5.40 -25.81
C ARG A 69 0.26 6.70 -25.47
N LEU A 70 -0.24 6.84 -24.24
CA LEU A 70 -0.91 8.04 -23.76
C LEU A 70 0.03 9.26 -23.82
N LYS A 71 1.27 9.12 -23.34
CA LYS A 71 2.29 10.18 -23.42
C LYS A 71 2.59 10.58 -24.87
N GLU A 72 2.73 9.60 -25.75
CA GLU A 72 2.99 9.86 -27.16
C GLU A 72 1.80 10.54 -27.84
N TYR A 73 0.57 10.08 -27.56
CA TYR A 73 -0.65 10.72 -28.02
C TYR A 73 -0.73 12.19 -27.58
N ALA A 74 -0.52 12.45 -26.29
CA ALA A 74 -0.51 13.81 -25.74
C ALA A 74 0.60 14.67 -26.35
N ARG A 75 1.77 14.11 -26.63
CA ARG A 75 2.88 14.80 -27.28
C ARG A 75 2.54 15.21 -28.72
N VAL A 76 1.84 14.35 -29.47
CA VAL A 76 1.48 14.58 -30.88
C VAL A 76 0.27 15.53 -31.01
N ASN A 77 -0.74 15.36 -30.15
CA ASN A 77 -2.00 16.11 -30.22
C ASN A 77 -2.02 17.37 -29.33
N GLY A 78 -1.06 17.54 -28.43
CA GLY A 78 -1.01 18.64 -27.45
C GLY A 78 -1.96 18.47 -26.26
N THR A 79 -2.74 17.39 -26.23
CA THR A 79 -3.70 17.01 -25.18
C THR A 79 -3.90 15.49 -25.22
N ASP A 80 -4.31 14.92 -24.09
CA ASP A 80 -4.76 13.52 -23.97
C ASP A 80 -6.24 13.32 -24.32
N LEU A 81 -7.01 14.40 -24.54
CA LEU A 81 -8.41 14.31 -24.96
C LEU A 81 -8.53 13.51 -26.26
N GLY A 82 -9.37 12.47 -26.23
CA GLY A 82 -9.58 11.55 -27.34
C GLY A 82 -8.62 10.36 -27.38
N PHE A 83 -7.75 10.21 -26.38
CA PHE A 83 -7.11 8.93 -26.12
C PHE A 83 -8.10 8.00 -25.42
N GLU A 84 -8.26 6.79 -25.96
CA GLU A 84 -9.17 5.79 -25.41
C GLU A 84 -8.50 4.41 -25.41
N LEU A 85 -8.89 3.59 -24.43
CA LEU A 85 -8.59 2.17 -24.32
C LEU A 85 -9.80 1.38 -24.77
N THR A 86 -9.57 0.39 -25.63
CA THR A 86 -10.64 -0.52 -26.04
C THR A 86 -10.97 -1.52 -24.94
N SER A 87 -12.14 -2.16 -25.01
CA SER A 87 -12.53 -3.20 -24.05
C SER A 87 -11.53 -4.35 -23.96
N ASP A 88 -10.93 -4.77 -25.08
CA ASP A 88 -9.88 -5.81 -25.09
C ASP A 88 -8.61 -5.35 -24.35
N GLU A 89 -8.27 -4.07 -24.45
CA GLU A 89 -7.12 -3.47 -23.74
C GLU A 89 -7.39 -3.37 -22.24
N CYS A 90 -8.59 -2.91 -21.86
CA CYS A 90 -9.06 -2.90 -20.47
C CYS A 90 -9.10 -4.31 -19.88
N GLN A 91 -9.62 -5.29 -20.61
CA GLN A 91 -9.60 -6.69 -20.20
C GLN A 91 -8.18 -7.20 -19.97
N SER A 92 -7.26 -6.91 -20.89
CA SER A 92 -5.86 -7.34 -20.76
C SER A 92 -5.16 -6.71 -19.54
N LEU A 93 -5.49 -5.44 -19.22
CA LEU A 93 -5.02 -4.76 -18.02
C LEU A 93 -5.57 -5.40 -16.74
N ARG A 94 -6.85 -5.78 -16.72
CA ARG A 94 -7.48 -6.52 -15.61
C ARG A 94 -6.82 -7.87 -15.38
N GLU A 95 -6.59 -8.64 -16.45
CA GLU A 95 -5.90 -9.93 -16.38
C GLU A 95 -4.47 -9.77 -15.85
N GLU A 96 -3.73 -8.75 -16.28
CA GLU A 96 -2.42 -8.43 -15.72
C GLU A 96 -2.53 -8.07 -14.23
N ALA A 97 -3.52 -7.26 -13.82
CA ALA A 97 -3.73 -6.88 -12.41
C ALA A 97 -3.96 -8.08 -11.49
N VAL A 98 -4.62 -9.15 -11.96
CA VAL A 98 -4.77 -10.41 -11.21
C VAL A 98 -3.43 -11.11 -10.99
N MET A 99 -2.49 -11.02 -11.94
CA MET A 99 -1.15 -11.58 -11.74
C MET A 99 -0.42 -10.84 -10.61
N PHE A 100 -0.50 -9.50 -10.58
CA PHE A 100 0.06 -8.70 -9.51
C PHE A 100 -0.65 -8.94 -8.18
N TYR A 101 -1.97 -9.20 -8.18
CA TYR A 101 -2.73 -9.63 -7.00
C TYR A 101 -2.13 -10.85 -6.32
N HIS A 102 -1.92 -11.93 -7.07
CA HIS A 102 -1.30 -13.14 -6.52
C HIS A 102 0.11 -12.86 -5.97
N ARG A 103 0.88 -12.00 -6.64
CA ARG A 103 2.23 -11.67 -6.21
C ARG A 103 2.25 -10.84 -4.93
N TYR A 104 1.50 -9.74 -4.84
CA TYR A 104 1.51 -8.90 -3.64
C TYR A 104 0.90 -9.61 -2.43
N LEU A 105 -0.08 -10.49 -2.64
CA LEU A 105 -0.61 -11.32 -1.56
C LEU A 105 0.48 -12.26 -1.02
N SER A 106 1.25 -12.85 -1.93
CA SER A 106 2.38 -13.70 -1.56
C SER A 106 3.50 -12.92 -0.86
N LEU A 107 3.84 -11.74 -1.37
CA LEU A 107 4.84 -10.84 -0.79
C LEU A 107 4.41 -10.37 0.60
N PHE A 108 3.11 -10.14 0.82
CA PHE A 108 2.59 -9.76 2.13
C PHE A 108 2.82 -10.87 3.17
N VAL A 109 2.53 -12.13 2.81
CA VAL A 109 2.80 -13.29 3.69
C VAL A 109 4.30 -13.52 3.91
N LEU A 110 5.13 -13.24 2.91
CA LEU A 110 6.60 -13.25 3.04
C LEU A 110 7.16 -12.01 3.74
N GLU A 111 6.30 -11.08 4.16
CA GLU A 111 6.63 -9.79 4.75
C GLU A 111 7.59 -8.92 3.91
N ASP A 112 7.60 -9.10 2.59
CA ASP A 112 8.26 -8.18 1.66
C ASP A 112 7.32 -7.01 1.33
N PHE A 113 7.18 -6.12 2.30
CA PHE A 113 6.29 -4.97 2.21
C PHE A 113 6.70 -3.95 1.13
N ARG A 114 7.94 -3.96 0.65
CA ARG A 114 8.35 -3.10 -0.49
C ARG A 114 7.71 -3.59 -1.77
N GLY A 115 7.75 -4.90 -2.00
CA GLY A 115 7.09 -5.51 -3.15
C GLY A 115 5.57 -5.32 -3.09
N VAL A 116 4.94 -5.43 -1.90
CA VAL A 116 3.50 -5.16 -1.73
C VAL A 116 3.14 -3.73 -2.10
N GLU A 117 3.89 -2.74 -1.59
CA GLU A 117 3.66 -1.32 -1.91
C GLU A 117 3.77 -1.06 -3.41
N ARG A 118 4.81 -1.61 -4.06
CA ARG A 118 5.03 -1.48 -5.51
C ARG A 118 3.85 -2.06 -6.31
N ASP A 119 3.47 -3.29 -6.03
CA ASP A 119 2.48 -4.02 -6.82
C ASP A 119 1.05 -3.50 -6.60
N THR A 120 0.70 -3.13 -5.36
CA THR A 120 -0.60 -2.49 -5.06
C THR A 120 -0.68 -1.08 -5.63
N GLY A 121 0.41 -0.30 -5.57
CA GLY A 121 0.50 1.01 -6.21
C GLY A 121 0.32 0.91 -7.72
N ARG A 122 1.01 -0.03 -8.37
CA ARG A 122 0.82 -0.35 -9.79
C ARG A 122 -0.62 -0.69 -10.12
N ASN A 123 -1.33 -1.44 -9.27
CA ASN A 123 -2.72 -1.80 -9.52
C ASN A 123 -3.65 -0.58 -9.36
N LEU A 124 -3.45 0.27 -8.35
CA LEU A 124 -4.18 1.55 -8.24
C LEU A 124 -4.00 2.41 -9.50
N GLU A 125 -2.79 2.44 -10.05
CA GLU A 125 -2.48 3.12 -11.31
C GLU A 125 -3.18 2.51 -12.53
N VAL A 126 -3.53 1.22 -12.51
CA VAL A 126 -4.38 0.60 -13.55
C VAL A 126 -5.83 1.01 -13.38
N LEU A 127 -6.34 1.06 -12.15
CA LEU A 127 -7.69 1.53 -11.89
C LEU A 127 -7.87 2.96 -12.43
N ASP A 128 -6.93 3.85 -12.10
CA ASP A 128 -6.94 5.23 -12.61
C ASP A 128 -6.91 5.29 -14.14
N LEU A 129 -6.05 4.48 -14.78
CA LEU A 129 -5.94 4.46 -16.24
C LEU A 129 -7.24 3.97 -16.91
N CYS A 130 -7.89 2.93 -16.37
CA CYS A 130 -9.16 2.44 -16.91
C CYS A 130 -10.29 3.44 -16.67
N ARG A 131 -10.41 4.00 -15.46
CA ARG A 131 -11.42 5.01 -15.13
C ARG A 131 -11.34 6.23 -16.06
N ASP A 132 -10.13 6.72 -16.30
CA ASP A 132 -9.93 7.99 -17.03
C ASP A 132 -9.99 7.83 -18.56
N TYR A 133 -9.70 6.64 -19.10
CA TYR A 133 -9.50 6.45 -20.54
C TYR A 133 -10.21 5.23 -21.15
N ALA A 134 -11.01 4.46 -20.42
CA ALA A 134 -11.81 3.40 -21.05
C ALA A 134 -12.85 4.02 -22.01
N ALA A 135 -13.01 3.42 -23.19
CA ALA A 135 -14.01 3.86 -24.15
C ALA A 135 -15.46 3.56 -23.69
N GLU A 136 -15.63 2.51 -22.89
CA GLU A 136 -16.92 2.04 -22.38
C GLU A 136 -16.98 2.24 -20.86
N GLU A 137 -18.11 2.72 -20.36
CA GLU A 137 -18.34 3.00 -18.92
C GLU A 137 -18.21 1.74 -18.05
N ASP A 138 -18.72 0.60 -18.53
CA ASP A 138 -18.57 -0.69 -17.85
C ASP A 138 -17.09 -1.06 -17.60
N ASP A 139 -16.20 -0.72 -18.53
CA ASP A 139 -14.77 -0.99 -18.40
C ASP A 139 -14.07 -0.02 -17.43
N ALA A 140 -14.55 1.22 -17.34
CA ALA A 140 -14.10 2.22 -16.37
C ALA A 140 -14.45 1.80 -14.94
N GLU A 141 -15.67 1.29 -14.72
CA GLU A 141 -16.16 0.91 -13.39
C GLU A 141 -15.73 -0.49 -12.94
N ALA A 142 -15.35 -1.38 -13.87
CA ALA A 142 -15.10 -2.80 -13.58
C ALA A 142 -14.08 -3.09 -12.45
N LEU A 143 -13.13 -2.17 -12.20
CA LEU A 143 -12.10 -2.34 -11.16
C LEU A 143 -12.33 -1.49 -9.90
N GLU A 144 -13.25 -0.54 -9.95
CA GLU A 144 -13.52 0.40 -8.87
C GLU A 144 -13.94 -0.28 -7.54
N PRO A 145 -14.74 -1.37 -7.53
CA PRO A 145 -15.05 -2.10 -6.31
C PRO A 145 -13.83 -2.63 -5.53
N TYR A 146 -12.66 -2.73 -6.15
CA TYR A 146 -11.43 -3.21 -5.50
C TYR A 146 -10.53 -2.08 -4.97
N ARG A 147 -10.89 -0.80 -5.18
CA ARG A 147 -10.03 0.33 -4.85
C ARG A 147 -9.73 0.42 -3.36
N CYS A 148 -10.75 0.37 -2.50
CA CYS A 148 -10.58 0.40 -1.04
C CYS A 148 -9.65 -0.72 -0.56
N TYR A 149 -9.81 -1.92 -1.11
CA TYR A 149 -8.96 -3.06 -0.76
C TYR A 149 -7.50 -2.83 -1.14
N LEU A 150 -7.24 -2.27 -2.32
CA LEU A 150 -5.89 -1.92 -2.77
C LEU A 150 -5.25 -0.81 -1.91
N ILE A 151 -6.00 0.25 -1.58
CA ILE A 151 -5.56 1.32 -0.67
C ILE A 151 -5.19 0.73 0.69
N MET A 152 -6.04 -0.13 1.24
CA MET A 152 -5.80 -0.80 2.52
C MET A 152 -4.52 -1.65 2.48
N MET A 153 -4.34 -2.48 1.46
CA MET A 153 -3.13 -3.31 1.34
C MET A 153 -1.86 -2.47 1.14
N ASN A 154 -1.92 -1.42 0.32
CA ASN A 154 -0.82 -0.49 0.11
C ASN A 154 -0.43 0.23 1.42
N THR A 155 -1.44 0.69 2.16
CA THR A 155 -1.28 1.38 3.46
C THR A 155 -0.65 0.47 4.50
N ARG A 156 -1.12 -0.78 4.61
CA ARG A 156 -0.51 -1.78 5.51
C ARG A 156 0.96 -2.00 5.17
N ALA A 157 1.30 -2.11 3.89
CA ALA A 157 2.66 -2.28 3.45
C ALA A 157 3.57 -1.10 3.87
N LYS A 158 3.14 0.15 3.61
CA LYS A 158 3.85 1.37 4.03
C LYS A 158 4.01 1.43 5.56
N ALA A 159 2.94 1.16 6.30
CA ALA A 159 2.95 1.15 7.76
C ALA A 159 3.94 0.11 8.32
N HIS A 160 3.91 -1.13 7.83
CA HIS A 160 4.83 -2.18 8.29
C HIS A 160 6.29 -1.88 7.93
N GLN A 161 6.58 -1.26 6.79
CA GLN A 161 7.93 -0.77 6.48
C GLN A 161 8.42 0.26 7.50
N ALA A 162 7.56 1.19 7.92
CA ALA A 162 7.89 2.18 8.95
C ALA A 162 8.06 1.54 10.34
N ILE A 163 7.19 0.58 10.70
CA ILE A 163 7.29 -0.19 11.96
C ILE A 163 8.62 -0.93 12.04
N ARG A 164 9.07 -1.58 10.95
CA ARG A 164 10.38 -2.27 10.90
C ARG A 164 11.57 -1.34 11.16
N ARG A 165 11.40 -0.03 10.94
CA ARG A 165 12.41 1.02 11.20
C ARG A 165 12.16 1.75 12.53
N GLU A 166 11.26 1.24 13.36
CA GLU A 166 10.81 1.86 14.62
C GLU A 166 10.24 3.28 14.45
N ALA A 167 9.81 3.64 13.24
CA ALA A 167 9.27 4.94 12.89
C ALA A 167 7.75 4.98 13.14
N PHE A 168 7.30 4.72 14.36
CA PHE A 168 5.88 4.55 14.70
C PHE A 168 4.99 5.76 14.36
N LYS A 169 5.51 6.99 14.53
CA LYS A 169 4.77 8.20 14.13
C LYS A 169 4.57 8.27 12.62
N THR A 170 5.56 7.83 11.84
CA THR A 170 5.45 7.74 10.38
C THR A 170 4.48 6.63 9.98
N ALA A 171 4.50 5.50 10.69
CA ALA A 171 3.54 4.42 10.48
C ALA A 171 2.10 4.88 10.72
N LEU A 172 1.83 5.62 11.82
CA LEU A 172 0.52 6.23 12.06
C LEU A 172 0.12 7.19 10.95
N ALA A 173 1.02 8.07 10.52
CA ALA A 173 0.73 9.01 9.44
C ALA A 173 0.35 8.30 8.13
N TYR A 174 0.98 7.16 7.80
CA TYR A 174 0.56 6.35 6.65
C TYR A 174 -0.84 5.77 6.83
N VAL A 175 -1.17 5.25 8.01
CA VAL A 175 -2.49 4.68 8.28
C VAL A 175 -3.59 5.75 8.27
N ASP A 176 -3.33 6.91 8.87
CA ASP A 176 -4.25 8.05 8.87
C ASP A 176 -4.51 8.56 7.45
N ALA A 177 -3.47 8.63 6.61
CA ALA A 177 -3.61 9.01 5.20
C ALA A 177 -4.45 7.99 4.41
N GLY A 178 -4.18 6.69 4.58
CA GLY A 178 -4.94 5.64 3.90
C GLY A 178 -6.41 5.57 4.33
N LEU A 179 -6.70 5.82 5.62
CA LEU A 179 -8.08 5.97 6.11
C LEU A 179 -8.78 7.15 5.45
N SER A 180 -8.13 8.32 5.42
CA SER A 180 -8.69 9.52 4.78
C SER A 180 -8.95 9.30 3.29
N GLU A 181 -8.09 8.53 2.60
CA GLU A 181 -8.24 8.22 1.18
C GLU A 181 -9.45 7.31 0.93
N ILE A 182 -9.63 6.26 1.75
CA ILE A 182 -10.83 5.39 1.69
C ILE A 182 -12.09 6.19 2.00
N GLU A 183 -12.09 7.01 3.05
CA GLU A 183 -13.23 7.83 3.46
C GLU A 183 -13.63 8.83 2.37
N SER A 184 -12.65 9.44 1.69
CA SER A 184 -12.90 10.37 0.59
C SER A 184 -13.48 9.64 -0.62
N TYR A 185 -12.94 8.48 -0.98
CA TYR A 185 -13.43 7.69 -2.10
C TYR A 185 -14.87 7.20 -1.89
N LEU A 186 -15.19 6.69 -0.69
CA LEU A 186 -16.54 6.24 -0.38
C LEU A 186 -17.53 7.42 -0.37
N ALA A 187 -17.16 8.56 0.21
CA ALA A 187 -18.01 9.75 0.21
C ALA A 187 -18.28 10.30 -1.19
N GLU A 188 -17.32 10.19 -2.12
CA GLU A 188 -17.52 10.54 -3.53
C GLU A 188 -18.54 9.61 -4.21
N ARG A 189 -18.59 8.32 -3.85
CA ARG A 189 -19.52 7.34 -4.43
C ARG A 189 -20.91 7.33 -3.78
N GLU A 190 -21.01 7.51 -2.46
CA GLU A 190 -22.29 7.66 -1.76
C GLU A 190 -23.10 8.86 -2.28
N GLY A 191 -22.43 9.87 -2.83
CA GLY A 191 -23.09 11.02 -3.46
C GLY A 191 -23.84 10.69 -4.76
N ASP A 192 -23.58 9.52 -5.38
CA ASP A 192 -24.14 9.11 -6.66
C ASP A 192 -25.31 8.11 -6.53
N ASP A 193 -25.47 7.42 -5.39
CA ASP A 193 -26.54 6.43 -5.17
C ASP A 193 -27.25 6.64 -3.80
N GLU A 194 -28.51 7.10 -3.82
CA GLU A 194 -29.36 7.30 -2.62
C GLU A 194 -29.76 5.97 -1.91
N ASP A 195 -29.45 4.81 -2.50
CA ASP A 195 -29.90 3.48 -2.06
C ASP A 195 -28.76 2.57 -1.51
N ASP A 196 -27.49 2.99 -1.56
CA ASP A 196 -26.37 2.20 -1.02
C ASP A 196 -26.10 2.55 0.45
N GLU A 197 -26.76 1.81 1.35
CA GLU A 197 -26.68 1.90 2.81
C GLU A 197 -25.37 1.30 3.40
N GLU A 198 -24.30 1.13 2.62
CA GLU A 198 -22.98 0.74 3.17
C GLU A 198 -22.26 1.98 3.70
N SER A 199 -22.53 2.31 4.96
CA SER A 199 -21.89 3.43 5.62
C SER A 199 -20.35 3.30 5.62
N ILE A 200 -19.64 4.42 5.54
CA ILE A 200 -18.19 4.53 5.83
C ILE A 200 -17.76 3.79 7.12
N GLU A 201 -18.67 3.62 8.09
CA GLU A 201 -18.42 2.87 9.33
C GLU A 201 -18.34 1.34 9.11
N ASP A 202 -18.97 0.82 8.06
CA ASP A 202 -19.05 -0.62 7.74
C ASP A 202 -17.98 -1.12 6.77
N SER A 203 -17.17 -0.24 6.17
CA SER A 203 -16.07 -0.67 5.30
C SER A 203 -15.09 -1.58 6.05
N SER A 204 -15.01 -2.84 5.59
CA SER A 204 -14.17 -3.88 6.17
C SER A 204 -12.68 -3.47 6.17
N GLU A 205 -12.26 -2.74 5.12
CA GLU A 205 -10.95 -2.20 4.90
C GLU A 205 -10.60 -1.10 5.90
N ALA A 206 -11.53 -0.16 6.10
CA ALA A 206 -11.36 0.91 7.09
C ALA A 206 -11.27 0.33 8.51
N ALA A 207 -12.08 -0.69 8.83
CA ALA A 207 -12.00 -1.39 10.11
C ALA A 207 -10.61 -2.04 10.34
N ILE A 208 -10.05 -2.70 9.31
CA ILE A 208 -8.68 -3.26 9.36
C ILE A 208 -7.64 -2.17 9.64
N LEU A 209 -7.73 -1.03 8.95
CA LEU A 209 -6.79 0.08 9.15
C LEU A 209 -6.94 0.73 10.54
N ARG A 210 -8.17 0.91 11.04
CA ARG A 210 -8.42 1.42 12.40
C ARG A 210 -7.83 0.49 13.47
N ALA A 211 -7.93 -0.83 13.29
CA ALA A 211 -7.30 -1.80 14.18
C ALA A 211 -5.77 -1.70 14.15
N LEU A 212 -5.17 -1.62 12.96
CA LEU A 212 -3.71 -1.43 12.81
C LEU A 212 -3.25 -0.11 13.45
N ARG A 213 -4.01 0.97 13.25
CA ARG A 213 -3.75 2.27 13.87
C ARG A 213 -3.68 2.17 15.39
N ALA A 214 -4.65 1.50 16.00
CA ALA A 214 -4.71 1.29 17.45
C ALA A 214 -3.50 0.48 17.95
N GLU A 215 -3.10 -0.57 17.22
CA GLU A 215 -1.90 -1.36 17.56
C GLU A 215 -0.63 -0.49 17.53
N ILE A 216 -0.43 0.31 16.47
CA ILE A 216 0.75 1.17 16.33
C ILE A 216 0.76 2.24 17.42
N ALA A 217 -0.39 2.83 17.74
CA ALA A 217 -0.50 3.89 18.74
C ALA A 217 0.00 3.46 20.12
N GLN A 218 -0.27 2.21 20.53
CA GLN A 218 0.24 1.64 21.79
C GLN A 218 1.77 1.53 21.84
N ARG A 219 2.43 1.51 20.68
CA ARG A 219 3.89 1.35 20.55
C ARG A 219 4.61 2.68 20.37
N VAL A 220 3.89 3.79 20.19
CA VAL A 220 4.48 5.12 20.08
C VAL A 220 5.07 5.50 21.43
N PRO A 221 6.40 5.70 21.55
CA PRO A 221 6.97 6.22 22.78
C PRO A 221 6.38 7.60 23.07
N GLU A 222 5.90 7.82 24.29
CA GLU A 222 5.48 9.15 24.73
C GLU A 222 6.62 10.14 24.48
N ASP A 223 6.40 11.13 23.60
CA ASP A 223 7.36 12.22 23.47
C ASP A 223 7.36 12.96 24.80
N PRO A 224 8.48 13.00 25.55
CA PRO A 224 8.52 13.63 26.86
C PRO A 224 8.09 15.10 26.81
N VAL A 225 8.25 15.76 25.65
CA VAL A 225 7.78 17.12 25.44
C VAL A 225 6.27 17.16 25.27
N SER A 226 5.69 16.26 24.48
CA SER A 226 4.25 16.20 24.26
C SER A 226 3.49 15.79 25.54
N ALA A 227 4.02 14.82 26.28
CA ALA A 227 3.44 14.39 27.56
C ALA A 227 3.45 15.53 28.61
N LEU A 228 4.54 16.31 28.66
CA LEU A 228 4.61 17.49 29.51
C LEU A 228 3.68 18.62 29.03
N GLN A 229 3.46 18.78 27.72
CA GLN A 229 2.49 19.76 27.20
C GLN A 229 1.06 19.39 27.58
N ALA A 230 0.66 18.12 27.43
CA ALA A 230 -0.66 17.65 27.85
C ALA A 230 -0.87 17.82 29.37
N ARG A 231 0.15 17.50 30.18
CA ARG A 231 0.12 17.76 31.63
C ARG A 231 0.00 19.25 31.97
N LEU A 232 0.66 20.12 31.22
CA LEU A 232 0.56 21.56 31.40
C LEU A 232 -0.86 22.06 31.16
N GLU A 233 -1.49 21.64 30.06
CA GLU A 233 -2.87 22.01 29.74
C GLU A 233 -3.85 21.51 30.81
N ALA A 234 -3.72 20.26 31.26
CA ALA A 234 -4.53 19.72 32.33
C ALA A 234 -4.32 20.45 33.68
N ALA A 235 -3.11 20.92 33.97
CA ALA A 235 -2.83 21.72 35.18
C ALA A 235 -3.46 23.12 35.09
N ILE A 236 -3.45 23.74 33.90
CA ILE A 236 -4.10 25.05 33.67
C ILE A 236 -5.62 24.93 33.82
N VAL A 237 -6.23 23.92 33.19
CA VAL A 237 -7.69 23.68 33.29
C VAL A 237 -8.13 23.41 34.72
N ALA A 238 -7.30 22.70 35.49
CA ALA A 238 -7.55 22.42 36.90
C ALA A 238 -7.13 23.55 37.86
N GLU A 239 -6.75 24.73 37.34
CA GLU A 239 -6.29 25.89 38.12
C GLU A 239 -5.10 25.62 39.06
N ARG A 240 -4.31 24.58 38.76
CA ARG A 240 -3.08 24.22 39.48
C ARG A 240 -1.90 25.02 38.93
N TYR A 241 -1.92 26.33 39.16
CA TYR A 241 -0.97 27.26 38.57
C TYR A 241 0.50 27.02 38.99
N GLU A 242 0.74 26.53 40.20
CA GLU A 242 2.08 26.17 40.69
C GLU A 242 2.66 24.97 39.91
N GLU A 243 1.88 23.89 39.76
CA GLU A 243 2.26 22.75 38.93
C GLU A 243 2.47 23.15 37.46
N ALA A 244 1.62 24.04 36.93
CA ALA A 244 1.76 24.56 35.56
C ALA A 244 3.07 25.34 35.36
N ALA A 245 3.51 26.11 36.36
CA ALA A 245 4.77 26.84 36.32
C ALA A 245 5.97 25.86 36.30
N GLU A 246 5.97 24.84 37.16
CA GLU A 246 7.02 23.82 37.18
C GLU A 246 7.12 23.04 35.85
N ILE A 247 5.98 22.69 35.27
CA ILE A 247 5.93 21.98 33.98
C ILE A 247 6.47 22.85 32.84
N ARG A 248 6.17 24.16 32.82
CA ARG A 248 6.74 25.12 31.84
C ARG A 248 8.26 25.19 31.91
N ASP A 249 8.83 25.27 33.11
CA ASP A 249 10.29 25.28 33.30
C ASP A 249 10.94 23.99 32.82
N ARG A 250 10.29 22.84 33.08
CA ARG A 250 10.75 21.53 32.64
C ARG A 250 10.73 21.40 31.12
N LEU A 251 9.68 21.92 30.47
CA LEU A 251 9.58 22.01 29.00
C LEU A 251 10.69 22.88 28.40
N GLN A 252 10.99 24.03 29.01
CA GLN A 252 12.04 24.93 28.54
C GLN A 252 13.43 24.28 28.64
N LYS A 253 13.71 23.54 29.72
CA LYS A 253 14.95 22.74 29.90
C LYS A 253 15.07 21.61 28.86
N LEU A 254 13.99 20.91 28.55
CA LEU A 254 13.98 19.85 27.53
C LEU A 254 14.20 20.42 26.11
N ARG A 255 13.52 21.51 25.76
CA ARG A 255 13.66 22.18 24.46
C ARG A 255 15.06 22.75 24.23
N SER A 256 15.67 23.34 25.26
CA SER A 256 17.04 23.86 25.19
C SER A 256 18.10 22.75 25.04
N ARG A 257 17.94 21.60 25.73
CA ARG A 257 18.78 20.40 25.53
C ARG A 257 18.67 19.84 24.11
N LYS A 258 17.47 19.77 23.54
CA LYS A 258 17.22 19.29 22.18
C LYS A 258 17.85 20.22 21.12
N ARG A 259 17.81 21.55 21.33
CA ARG A 259 18.53 22.55 20.50
C ARG A 259 20.04 22.38 20.55
N ARG A 260 20.62 22.21 21.75
CA ARG A 260 22.08 22.01 21.92
C ARG A 260 22.61 20.74 21.25
N ARG A 261 21.84 19.63 21.29
CA ARG A 261 22.21 18.39 20.59
C ARG A 261 22.21 18.54 19.06
N ARG A 262 21.24 19.27 18.50
CA ARG A 262 21.18 19.54 17.05
C ARG A 262 22.31 20.43 16.54
N THR A 263 22.80 21.38 17.34
CA THR A 263 23.90 22.27 16.95
C THR A 263 25.29 21.66 17.15
N GLY A 264 25.44 20.64 18.02
CA GLY A 264 26.70 19.94 18.25
C GLY A 264 27.07 18.93 17.15
N ASP A 265 26.07 18.34 16.49
CA ASP A 265 26.26 17.33 15.44
C ASP A 265 26.63 17.94 14.07
N ALA A 266 26.38 19.24 13.88
CA ALA A 266 26.75 19.99 12.68
C ALA A 266 28.20 20.54 12.71
N GLY A 267 28.92 20.41 13.83
CA GLY A 267 30.27 20.94 14.03
C GLY A 267 31.41 19.92 13.94
N GLY A 268 31.10 18.66 13.61
CA GLY A 268 32.04 17.53 13.64
C GLY A 268 32.39 16.95 12.27
N LYS A 269 32.60 17.79 11.25
CA LYS A 269 33.33 17.44 10.02
C LYS A 269 34.22 18.62 9.64
N ALA A 270 35.40 18.66 10.22
CA ALA A 270 36.56 19.39 9.72
C ALA A 270 37.70 18.37 9.59
#